data_AF-A0AAX2IJC3-F1
#
_entry.id   AF-A0AAX2IJC3-F1
#
_cell.length_a   1.000
_cell.length_b   1.000
_cell.length_c   1.000
_cell.angle_alpha   90.00
_cell.angle_beta   90.00
_cell.angle_gamma   90.00
#
_symmetry.space_group_name_H-M   'P 1'
#
loop_
_entity.id
_entity.type
_entity.pdbx_description
1 polymer ?
#
loop_
_entity_poly.entity_id
_entity_poly.type
_entity_poly.pdbx_seq_one_letter_code
_entity_poly.pdbx_strand_id
1 'polypeptide(L)'
;MKIKTHTIVFSMLLICFYSCSFDKQGQWDISELYAQKIEGTSKILYKYDAWGGRDSHTYGFVILDSTEIFKIDLKNTLPFYKLSDIPNKNKIEGISHECYNSCEEEYYKSKPNYKPMKINKFQSNNINIENIIYQYRGYSEKDGGLESYVIDKFIETKDSLFFYNLNDVESMNGIHLDELKVKKGEVYLQLNNNKEIQKIIVEQINLDPITKEFIDGRTCFLTPKKKTFANEFSQRGIFRKIKITK
;
A
#
# COMPACT_ATOMS: atom_id res chain seq x y z
N MET A 1 -45.13 10.27 50.23
CA MET A 1 -45.25 10.05 48.77
C MET A 1 -44.24 8.98 48.37
N LYS A 2 -44.66 7.71 48.21
CA LYS A 2 -43.76 6.59 47.88
C LYS A 2 -43.41 6.67 46.39
N ILE A 3 -42.26 7.24 46.07
CA ILE A 3 -41.73 7.22 44.70
C ILE A 3 -41.48 5.75 44.37
N LYS A 4 -42.22 5.22 43.37
CA LYS A 4 -42.08 3.85 42.90
C LYS A 4 -40.63 3.64 42.44
N THR A 5 -39.88 2.81 43.16
CA THR A 5 -38.48 2.44 42.88
C THR A 5 -38.30 1.87 41.47
N HIS A 6 -39.35 1.33 40.84
CA HIS A 6 -39.31 0.85 39.46
C HIS A 6 -39.09 1.94 38.41
N THR A 7 -39.54 3.18 38.64
CA THR A 7 -39.38 4.26 37.67
C THR A 7 -37.94 4.79 37.63
N ILE A 8 -37.23 4.69 38.76
CA ILE A 8 -35.82 5.11 38.87
C ILE A 8 -34.90 4.10 38.18
N VAL A 9 -35.17 2.79 38.32
CA VAL A 9 -34.38 1.74 37.66
C VAL A 9 -34.48 1.82 36.14
N PHE A 10 -35.65 2.14 35.59
CA PHE A 10 -35.83 2.27 34.14
C PHE A 10 -35.12 3.49 33.55
N SER A 11 -35.06 4.61 34.30
CA SER A 11 -34.33 5.81 33.89
C SER A 11 -32.81 5.62 33.96
N MET A 12 -32.32 4.81 34.91
CA MET A 12 -30.90 4.45 35.03
C MET A 12 -30.44 3.52 33.91
N LEU A 13 -31.31 2.60 33.45
CA LEU A 13 -31.04 1.70 32.32
C LEU A 13 -30.96 2.46 30.98
N LEU A 14 -31.77 3.50 30.80
CA LEU A 14 -31.70 4.39 29.62
C LEU A 14 -30.38 5.17 29.56
N ILE A 15 -29.87 5.63 30.70
CA ILE A 15 -28.57 6.36 30.76
C ILE A 15 -27.40 5.41 30.44
N CYS A 16 -27.49 4.12 30.76
CA CYS A 16 -26.49 3.12 30.37
C CYS A 16 -26.45 2.84 28.85
N PHE A 17 -27.53 3.12 28.11
CA PHE A 17 -27.53 3.03 26.64
C PHE A 17 -27.10 4.33 25.96
N TYR A 18 -27.25 5.49 26.61
CA TYR A 18 -26.77 6.78 26.10
C TYR A 18 -25.30 7.08 26.46
N SER A 19 -24.70 6.37 27.41
CA SER A 19 -23.28 6.49 27.75
C SER A 19 -22.34 5.65 26.89
N CYS A 20 -22.88 4.82 25.99
CA CYS A 20 -22.14 4.39 24.81
C CYS A 20 -22.19 5.54 23.79
N SER A 21 -21.15 6.38 23.79
CA SER A 21 -20.95 7.46 22.83
C SER A 21 -21.17 6.98 21.40
N PHE A 22 -22.33 7.31 20.83
CA PHE A 22 -22.66 7.12 19.41
C PHE A 22 -21.77 7.97 18.48
N ASP A 23 -20.92 8.85 19.03
CA ASP A 23 -19.88 9.60 18.30
C ASP A 23 -18.60 8.80 18.00
N LYS A 24 -18.51 7.54 18.46
CA LYS A 24 -17.41 6.61 18.12
C LYS A 24 -17.81 5.56 17.07
N GLN A 25 -18.83 5.84 16.26
CA GLN A 25 -19.08 5.05 15.06
C GLN A 25 -17.96 5.33 14.03
N GLY A 26 -17.05 4.37 13.85
CA GLY A 26 -16.18 4.32 12.67
C GLY A 26 -14.88 5.12 12.73
N GLN A 27 -14.22 5.25 13.89
CA GLN A 27 -12.83 5.71 13.91
C GLN A 27 -11.92 4.61 13.36
N TRP A 28 -11.43 4.79 12.15
CA TRP A 28 -10.37 3.97 11.58
C TRP A 28 -9.05 4.32 12.28
N ASP A 29 -8.39 3.32 12.89
CA ASP A 29 -7.02 3.44 13.36
C ASP A 29 -6.09 3.16 12.19
N ILE A 30 -5.42 4.20 11.69
CA ILE A 30 -4.50 4.08 10.56
C ILE A 30 -3.16 3.53 11.08
N SER A 31 -2.87 2.28 10.73
CA SER A 31 -1.65 1.57 11.13
C SER A 31 -0.44 2.11 10.34
N GLU A 32 -0.62 2.31 9.03
CA GLU A 32 0.38 2.82 8.11
C GLU A 32 -0.21 3.85 7.15
N LEU A 33 0.54 4.93 6.94
CA LEU A 33 0.22 5.95 5.95
C LEU A 33 1.50 6.37 5.24
N TYR A 34 1.49 6.25 3.92
CA TYR A 34 2.56 6.72 3.06
C TYR A 34 2.02 7.67 2.01
N ALA A 35 2.84 8.62 1.58
CA ALA A 35 2.50 9.58 0.55
C ALA A 35 3.58 9.65 -0.52
N GLN A 36 3.17 9.76 -1.78
CA GLN A 36 4.04 10.17 -2.89
C GLN A 36 3.39 11.29 -3.69
N LYS A 37 4.19 12.22 -4.21
CA LYS A 37 3.69 13.27 -5.10
C LYS A 37 3.45 12.69 -6.50
N ILE A 38 2.30 13.00 -7.09
CA ILE A 38 2.02 12.64 -8.49
C ILE A 38 2.69 13.67 -9.41
N GLU A 39 3.65 13.23 -10.22
CA GLU A 39 4.44 14.12 -11.08
C GLU A 39 3.55 14.95 -12.02
N GLY A 40 3.82 16.26 -12.08
CA GLY A 40 3.09 17.17 -12.94
C GLY A 40 1.72 17.61 -12.40
N THR A 41 1.43 17.38 -11.11
CA THR A 41 0.18 17.79 -10.46
C THR A 41 0.42 18.40 -9.06
N SER A 42 -0.62 19.02 -8.50
CA SER A 42 -0.74 19.39 -7.07
C SER A 42 -1.19 18.23 -6.18
N LYS A 43 -1.34 17.02 -6.73
CA LYS A 43 -1.98 15.89 -6.06
C LYS A 43 -0.96 14.95 -5.44
N ILE A 44 -1.39 14.30 -4.38
CA ILE A 44 -0.64 13.33 -3.60
C ILE A 44 -1.40 12.01 -3.68
N LEU A 45 -0.66 10.94 -3.96
CA LEU A 45 -1.15 9.57 -3.85
C LEU A 45 -0.77 9.04 -2.47
N TYR A 46 -1.77 8.72 -1.68
CA TYR A 46 -1.62 8.09 -0.37
C TYR A 46 -1.78 6.57 -0.49
N LYS A 47 -0.91 5.80 0.16
CA LYS A 47 -1.12 4.37 0.48
C LYS A 47 -1.45 4.29 1.96
N TYR A 48 -2.54 3.61 2.30
CA TYR A 48 -2.97 3.48 3.69
C TYR A 48 -3.26 2.02 4.05
N ASP A 49 -3.11 1.71 5.33
CA ASP A 49 -3.56 0.49 6.00
C ASP A 49 -4.23 0.92 7.31
N ALA A 50 -5.43 0.42 7.58
CA ALA A 50 -6.21 0.84 8.71
C ALA A 50 -7.20 -0.22 9.23
N TRP A 51 -7.53 -0.06 10.51
CA TRP A 51 -8.38 -0.98 11.26
C TRP A 51 -9.60 -0.25 11.85
N GLY A 52 -10.79 -0.72 11.53
CA GLY A 52 -12.07 -0.29 12.08
C GLY A 52 -12.52 -1.28 13.16
N GLY A 53 -12.00 -1.12 14.37
CA GLY A 53 -12.18 -2.11 15.42
C GLY A 53 -11.38 -3.39 15.17
N ARG A 54 -11.81 -4.50 15.77
CA ARG A 54 -11.03 -5.77 15.77
C ARG A 54 -11.06 -6.49 14.42
N ASP A 55 -12.19 -6.46 13.72
CA ASP A 55 -12.45 -7.35 12.57
C ASP A 55 -12.66 -6.60 11.24
N SER A 56 -12.54 -5.27 11.22
CA SER A 56 -12.62 -4.49 9.98
C SER A 56 -11.23 -4.01 9.59
N HIS A 57 -10.66 -4.57 8.52
CA HIS A 57 -9.38 -4.14 7.97
C HIS A 57 -9.59 -3.55 6.58
N THR A 58 -8.91 -2.45 6.26
CA THR A 58 -8.95 -1.83 4.95
C THR A 58 -7.60 -1.24 4.61
N TYR A 59 -7.22 -1.33 3.34
CA TYR A 59 -5.99 -0.79 2.82
C TYR A 59 -6.18 -0.46 1.35
N GLY A 60 -5.37 0.46 0.83
CA GLY A 60 -5.45 0.83 -0.58
C GLY A 60 -4.83 2.19 -0.86
N PHE A 61 -5.28 2.81 -1.96
CA PHE A 61 -4.78 4.11 -2.38
C PHE A 61 -5.88 5.17 -2.47
N VAL A 62 -5.54 6.41 -2.16
CA VAL A 62 -6.40 7.59 -2.33
C VAL A 62 -5.60 8.72 -2.97
N ILE A 63 -6.23 9.46 -3.88
CA ILE A 63 -5.66 10.69 -4.45
C ILE A 63 -6.31 11.88 -3.75
N LEU A 64 -5.49 12.77 -3.21
CA LEU A 64 -5.93 14.02 -2.60
C LEU A 64 -5.13 15.19 -3.18
N ASP A 65 -5.70 16.40 -3.13
CA ASP A 65 -4.90 17.60 -3.39
C ASP A 65 -3.95 17.87 -2.20
N SER A 66 -2.79 18.48 -2.46
CA SER A 66 -1.74 18.65 -1.44
C SER A 66 -2.14 19.49 -0.22
N THR A 67 -3.24 20.24 -0.33
CA THR A 67 -3.81 21.07 0.74
C THR A 67 -4.83 20.31 1.59
N GLU A 68 -5.26 19.13 1.16
CA GLU A 68 -6.27 18.34 1.84
C GLU A 68 -5.65 17.46 2.93
N ILE A 69 -6.38 17.28 4.02
CA ILE A 69 -5.98 16.41 5.12
C ILE A 69 -6.48 15.00 4.83
N PHE A 70 -5.58 14.03 4.93
CA PHE A 70 -5.93 12.62 4.73
C PHE A 70 -7.01 12.18 5.73
N LYS A 71 -8.07 11.56 5.18
CA LYS A 71 -9.13 10.87 5.92
C LYS A 71 -9.49 9.61 5.14
N ILE A 72 -9.80 8.54 5.86
CA ILE A 72 -10.26 7.31 5.21
C ILE A 72 -11.66 7.54 4.67
N ASP A 73 -11.75 7.46 3.34
CA ASP A 73 -13.00 7.45 2.60
C ASP A 73 -12.97 6.26 1.64
N LEU A 74 -13.68 5.20 2.04
CA LEU A 74 -13.77 3.97 1.26
C LEU A 74 -14.38 4.20 -0.12
N LYS A 75 -15.21 5.25 -0.31
CA LYS A 75 -15.82 5.55 -1.61
C LYS A 75 -14.81 6.12 -2.60
N ASN A 76 -13.80 6.83 -2.10
CA ASN A 76 -12.77 7.47 -2.90
C ASN A 76 -11.48 6.63 -3.00
N THR A 77 -11.51 5.40 -2.48
CA THR A 77 -10.40 4.46 -2.58
C THR A 77 -10.27 3.95 -4.01
N LEU A 78 -9.05 3.96 -4.54
CA LEU A 78 -8.75 3.43 -5.86
C LEU A 78 -8.93 1.91 -5.87
N PRO A 79 -9.42 1.32 -6.97
CA PRO A 79 -9.86 -0.08 -7.03
C PRO A 79 -8.70 -1.08 -7.19
N PHE A 80 -7.49 -0.72 -6.77
CA PHE A 80 -6.29 -1.56 -6.86
C PHE A 80 -5.50 -1.50 -5.55
N TYR A 81 -4.75 -2.56 -5.28
CA TYR A 81 -3.95 -2.68 -4.07
C TYR A 81 -2.44 -2.53 -4.32
N LYS A 82 -2.01 -2.56 -5.59
CA LYS A 82 -0.63 -2.28 -6.01
C LYS A 82 -0.58 -1.44 -7.28
N LEU A 83 0.47 -0.65 -7.45
CA LEU A 83 0.81 0.06 -8.68
C LEU A 83 1.63 -0.84 -9.61
N SER A 84 1.39 -0.75 -10.92
CA SER A 84 2.26 -1.38 -11.94
C SER A 84 3.26 -0.40 -12.56
N ASP A 85 3.01 0.90 -12.41
CA ASP A 85 3.85 1.95 -12.99
C ASP A 85 3.91 3.20 -12.10
N ILE A 86 4.85 4.09 -12.41
CA ILE A 86 5.05 5.34 -11.68
C ILE A 86 3.90 6.30 -11.98
N PRO A 87 3.12 6.72 -10.97
CA PRO A 87 2.01 7.65 -11.16
C PRO A 87 2.46 8.98 -11.76
N ASN A 88 1.70 9.50 -12.72
CA ASN A 88 1.91 10.82 -13.29
C ASN A 88 0.57 11.51 -13.62
N LYS A 89 0.63 12.78 -14.04
CA LYS A 89 -0.55 13.59 -14.37
C LYS A 89 -1.50 12.98 -15.40
N ASN A 90 -1.01 12.09 -16.27
CA ASN A 90 -1.82 11.51 -17.34
C ASN A 90 -2.45 10.18 -16.92
N LYS A 91 -1.75 9.37 -16.11
CA LYS A 91 -2.18 8.02 -15.78
C LYS A 91 -1.67 7.53 -14.42
N ILE A 92 -2.52 6.78 -13.72
CA ILE A 92 -2.14 5.85 -12.66
C ILE A 92 -2.62 4.46 -13.07
N GLU A 93 -1.69 3.51 -13.13
CA GLU A 93 -1.96 2.12 -13.46
C GLU A 93 -1.72 1.26 -12.22
N GLY A 94 -2.71 0.45 -11.88
CA GLY A 94 -2.65 -0.46 -10.75
C GLY A 94 -3.25 -1.81 -11.07
N ILE A 95 -3.01 -2.75 -10.17
CA ILE A 95 -3.47 -4.13 -10.29
C ILE A 95 -4.41 -4.47 -9.15
N SER A 96 -5.49 -5.16 -9.50
CA SER A 96 -6.41 -5.74 -8.56
C SER A 96 -6.66 -7.20 -8.90
N HIS A 97 -7.50 -7.85 -8.10
CA HIS A 97 -7.76 -9.25 -8.25
C HIS A 97 -9.23 -9.55 -7.99
N GLU A 98 -9.75 -10.59 -8.64
CA GLU A 98 -11.12 -11.03 -8.50
C GLU A 98 -11.16 -12.56 -8.43
N CYS A 99 -11.90 -13.11 -7.47
CA CYS A 99 -12.25 -14.52 -7.48
C CYS A 99 -13.35 -14.73 -8.52
N TYR A 100 -13.10 -15.51 -9.57
CA TYR A 100 -14.12 -15.79 -10.58
C TYR A 100 -15.28 -16.58 -9.94
N ASN A 101 -16.46 -15.97 -9.83
CA ASN A 101 -17.73 -16.50 -9.29
C ASN A 101 -17.77 -16.83 -7.79
N SER A 102 -16.72 -17.41 -7.19
CA SER A 102 -16.62 -17.64 -5.75
C SER A 102 -15.16 -17.87 -5.32
N CYS A 103 -14.80 -17.50 -4.08
CA CYS A 103 -13.49 -17.86 -3.50
C CYS A 103 -13.58 -19.25 -2.81
N GLU A 104 -14.23 -20.22 -3.46
CA GLU A 104 -14.51 -21.56 -2.93
C GLU A 104 -13.48 -22.60 -3.37
N GLU A 105 -13.68 -23.87 -2.99
CA GLU A 105 -12.70 -24.93 -3.20
C GLU A 105 -12.33 -25.16 -4.68
N GLU A 106 -13.29 -25.03 -5.62
CA GLU A 106 -13.03 -25.19 -7.06
C GLU A 106 -12.04 -24.14 -7.58
N TYR A 107 -12.14 -22.92 -7.07
CA TYR A 107 -11.20 -21.84 -7.35
C TYR A 107 -9.78 -22.23 -6.94
N TYR A 108 -9.62 -22.76 -5.71
CA TYR A 108 -8.37 -23.32 -5.20
C TYR A 108 -7.98 -24.68 -5.80
N LYS A 109 -8.67 -25.17 -6.84
CA LYS A 109 -8.24 -26.32 -7.68
C LYS A 109 -7.95 -25.97 -9.16
N SER A 110 -8.36 -24.79 -9.61
CA SER A 110 -8.11 -24.29 -10.99
C SER A 110 -6.63 -23.95 -11.26
N LYS A 111 -6.17 -24.07 -12.51
CA LYS A 111 -4.82 -23.63 -12.90
C LYS A 111 -4.72 -22.09 -12.82
N PRO A 112 -3.66 -21.50 -12.25
CA PRO A 112 -3.47 -20.06 -12.25
C PRO A 112 -3.52 -19.47 -13.66
N ASN A 113 -4.18 -18.32 -13.79
CA ASN A 113 -4.21 -17.53 -15.01
C ASN A 113 -3.53 -16.17 -14.76
N TYR A 114 -2.41 -15.95 -15.42
CA TYR A 114 -1.61 -14.73 -15.29
C TYR A 114 -1.98 -13.66 -16.31
N LYS A 115 -2.91 -13.94 -17.22
CA LYS A 115 -3.42 -12.96 -18.16
C LYS A 115 -4.50 -12.11 -17.49
N PRO A 116 -4.58 -10.81 -17.82
CA PRO A 116 -5.67 -9.97 -17.34
C PRO A 116 -7.02 -10.56 -17.72
N MET A 117 -7.93 -10.63 -16.76
CA MET A 117 -9.34 -10.94 -17.02
C MET A 117 -10.05 -9.72 -17.60
N LYS A 118 -9.74 -8.55 -17.05
CA LYS A 118 -10.37 -7.28 -17.42
C LYS A 118 -9.43 -6.12 -17.16
N ILE A 119 -9.56 -5.07 -17.95
CA ILE A 119 -8.92 -3.79 -17.70
C ILE A 119 -10.02 -2.73 -17.60
N ASN A 120 -10.24 -2.20 -16.39
CA ASN A 120 -11.17 -1.11 -16.16
C ASN A 120 -10.46 0.22 -16.33
N LYS A 121 -11.08 1.15 -17.06
CA LYS A 121 -10.57 2.49 -17.29
C LYS A 121 -11.62 3.51 -16.88
N PHE A 122 -11.23 4.47 -16.07
CA PHE A 122 -12.09 5.57 -15.63
C PHE A 122 -11.21 6.77 -15.27
N GLN A 123 -11.84 7.91 -14.97
CA GLN A 123 -11.13 9.11 -14.55
C GLN A 123 -11.40 9.39 -13.08
N SER A 124 -10.37 9.72 -12.32
CA SER A 124 -10.48 10.20 -10.94
C SER A 124 -9.56 11.39 -10.75
N ASN A 125 -10.06 12.49 -10.18
CA ASN A 125 -9.27 13.68 -9.91
C ASN A 125 -8.51 14.21 -11.15
N ASN A 126 -9.17 14.18 -12.31
CA ASN A 126 -8.64 14.53 -13.63
C ASN A 126 -7.48 13.67 -14.13
N ILE A 127 -7.18 12.54 -13.48
CA ILE A 127 -6.14 11.60 -13.89
C ILE A 127 -6.81 10.33 -14.41
N ASN A 128 -6.30 9.75 -15.51
CA ASN A 128 -6.82 8.48 -15.99
C ASN A 128 -6.36 7.35 -15.06
N ILE A 129 -7.31 6.54 -14.64
CA ILE A 129 -7.07 5.37 -13.80
C ILE A 129 -7.27 4.12 -14.64
N GLU A 130 -6.28 3.25 -14.62
CA GLU A 130 -6.30 1.95 -15.29
C GLU A 130 -6.10 0.86 -14.24
N ASN A 131 -7.13 0.03 -14.03
CA ASN A 131 -7.07 -1.09 -13.11
C ASN A 131 -7.07 -2.41 -13.89
N ILE A 132 -5.97 -3.14 -13.80
CA ILE A 132 -5.78 -4.44 -14.44
C ILE A 132 -6.21 -5.52 -13.44
N ILE A 133 -7.26 -6.25 -13.77
CA ILE A 133 -7.89 -7.24 -12.89
C ILE A 133 -7.43 -8.64 -13.33
N TYR A 134 -6.83 -9.36 -12.40
CA TYR A 134 -6.40 -10.76 -12.58
C TYR A 134 -7.27 -11.73 -11.78
N GLN A 135 -7.19 -13.01 -12.14
CA GLN A 135 -7.71 -14.09 -11.32
C GLN A 135 -6.75 -14.36 -10.17
N TYR A 136 -7.22 -14.31 -8.92
CA TYR A 136 -6.35 -14.24 -7.74
C TYR A 136 -5.98 -15.57 -7.08
N ARG A 137 -4.90 -16.24 -7.49
CA ARG A 137 -4.47 -17.48 -6.82
C ARG A 137 -3.31 -17.45 -5.80
N GLY A 138 -2.74 -16.35 -5.32
CA GLY A 138 -2.30 -15.14 -5.99
C GLY A 138 -0.92 -15.34 -6.63
N TYR A 139 -0.06 -14.33 -6.54
CA TYR A 139 1.25 -14.34 -7.21
C TYR A 139 2.29 -15.27 -6.56
N SER A 140 1.96 -15.90 -5.43
CA SER A 140 2.84 -16.81 -4.70
C SER A 140 3.24 -18.06 -5.48
N GLU A 141 2.46 -18.43 -6.50
CA GLU A 141 2.77 -19.58 -7.37
C GLU A 141 3.71 -19.21 -8.54
N LYS A 142 4.14 -17.95 -8.67
CA LYS A 142 5.06 -17.46 -9.69
C LYS A 142 6.43 -17.14 -9.09
N ASP A 143 7.44 -17.14 -9.95
CA ASP A 143 8.81 -16.75 -9.58
C ASP A 143 8.84 -15.32 -9.03
N GLY A 144 9.77 -15.11 -8.10
CA GLY A 144 9.90 -13.87 -7.35
C GLY A 144 9.51 -14.06 -5.89
N GLY A 145 10.34 -13.52 -5.00
CA GLY A 145 10.32 -13.89 -3.60
C GLY A 145 10.51 -12.70 -2.68
N LEU A 146 10.77 -13.05 -1.44
CA LEU A 146 11.20 -12.12 -0.41
C LEU A 146 12.73 -12.03 -0.44
N GLU A 147 13.25 -10.83 -0.65
CA GLU A 147 14.69 -10.56 -0.66
C GLU A 147 15.02 -9.56 0.44
N SER A 148 16.11 -9.78 1.18
CA SER A 148 16.54 -8.87 2.24
C SER A 148 18.03 -8.65 2.19
N TYR A 149 18.43 -7.39 1.98
CA TYR A 149 19.83 -7.02 1.80
C TYR A 149 20.24 -5.83 2.67
N VAL A 150 21.51 -5.82 3.07
CA VAL A 150 22.20 -4.60 3.51
C VAL A 150 22.88 -3.96 2.31
N ILE A 151 22.63 -2.68 2.10
CA ILE A 151 23.16 -1.90 0.96
C ILE A 151 24.24 -0.93 1.43
N ASP A 152 25.29 -0.74 0.63
CA ASP A 152 26.35 0.25 0.93
C ASP A 152 26.04 1.63 0.36
N LYS A 153 25.56 1.67 -0.89
CA LYS A 153 25.24 2.90 -1.62
C LYS A 153 24.09 2.67 -2.59
N PHE A 154 23.46 3.76 -3.00
CA PHE A 154 22.45 3.76 -4.06
C PHE A 154 22.70 4.90 -5.05
N ILE A 155 22.20 4.74 -6.27
CA ILE A 155 22.12 5.76 -7.30
C ILE A 155 20.67 5.84 -7.78
N GLU A 156 20.16 7.05 -7.93
CA GLU A 156 18.80 7.32 -8.36
C GLU A 156 18.78 7.93 -9.76
N THR A 157 18.00 7.35 -10.66
CA THR A 157 17.65 7.96 -11.95
C THR A 157 16.21 8.47 -11.92
N LYS A 158 15.69 9.01 -13.03
CA LYS A 158 14.30 9.47 -13.08
C LYS A 158 13.32 8.36 -12.68
N ASP A 159 13.49 7.16 -13.23
CA ASP A 159 12.51 6.06 -13.16
C ASP A 159 13.00 4.82 -12.39
N SER A 160 14.26 4.81 -11.93
CA SER A 160 14.84 3.63 -11.29
C SER A 160 15.72 3.99 -10.08
N LEU A 161 15.94 3.01 -9.22
CA LEU A 161 16.95 3.00 -8.17
C LEU A 161 17.91 1.85 -8.42
N PHE A 162 19.19 2.12 -8.22
CA PHE A 162 20.27 1.15 -8.31
C PHE A 162 20.91 1.06 -6.94
N PHE A 163 20.94 -0.13 -6.36
CA PHE A 163 21.61 -0.42 -5.10
C PHE A 163 22.87 -1.22 -5.39
N TYR A 164 23.92 -1.00 -4.61
CA TYR A 164 25.22 -1.62 -4.84
C TYR A 164 25.79 -2.28 -3.60
N ASN A 165 26.61 -3.31 -3.84
CA ASN A 165 27.30 -4.12 -2.83
C ASN A 165 26.31 -4.69 -1.80
N LEU A 166 25.34 -5.46 -2.29
CA LEU A 166 24.26 -6.01 -1.48
C LEU A 166 24.72 -7.29 -0.78
N ASN A 167 24.65 -7.27 0.54
CA ASN A 167 24.90 -8.46 1.36
C ASN A 167 23.56 -9.03 1.84
N ASP A 168 23.28 -10.28 1.50
CA ASP A 168 22.08 -10.98 1.96
C ASP A 168 22.10 -11.16 3.48
N VAL A 169 20.97 -10.84 4.13
CA VAL A 169 20.81 -10.90 5.58
C VAL A 169 19.88 -12.02 6.03
N GLU A 170 18.85 -12.37 5.24
CA GLU A 170 17.80 -13.29 5.68
C GLU A 170 17.88 -14.67 5.04
N SER A 171 18.35 -14.81 3.78
CA SER A 171 18.41 -16.13 3.17
C SER A 171 19.57 -16.98 3.72
N MET A 172 20.55 -16.35 4.40
CA MET A 172 21.77 -16.95 4.94
C MET A 172 22.58 -17.79 3.93
N ASN A 173 22.26 -17.72 2.62
CA ASN A 173 22.93 -18.47 1.57
C ASN A 173 24.23 -17.81 1.10
N GLY A 174 24.57 -16.64 1.64
CA GLY A 174 25.83 -15.93 1.34
C GLY A 174 25.89 -15.32 -0.05
N ILE A 175 24.75 -15.12 -0.73
CA ILE A 175 24.71 -14.54 -2.08
C ILE A 175 25.00 -13.04 -1.97
N HIS A 176 26.22 -12.66 -2.33
CA HIS A 176 26.57 -11.27 -2.59
C HIS A 176 26.03 -10.88 -3.96
N LEU A 177 25.36 -9.73 -4.04
CA LEU A 177 24.89 -9.17 -5.29
C LEU A 177 25.55 -7.80 -5.51
N ASP A 178 26.27 -7.64 -6.62
CA ASP A 178 26.99 -6.40 -6.91
C ASP A 178 26.03 -5.23 -7.15
N GLU A 179 24.92 -5.48 -7.85
CA GLU A 179 23.92 -4.49 -8.21
C GLU A 179 22.51 -5.05 -8.13
N LEU A 180 21.60 -4.29 -7.54
CA LEU A 180 20.15 -4.49 -7.63
C LEU A 180 19.51 -3.26 -8.26
N LYS A 181 18.98 -3.42 -9.47
CA LYS A 181 18.17 -2.41 -10.14
C LYS A 181 16.69 -2.66 -9.85
N VAL A 182 16.00 -1.60 -9.42
CA VAL A 182 14.55 -1.61 -9.23
C VAL A 182 13.88 -0.43 -9.94
N LYS A 183 12.67 -0.64 -10.42
CA LYS A 183 11.81 0.43 -10.93
C LYS A 183 11.18 1.18 -9.75
N LYS A 184 11.05 2.50 -9.85
CA LYS A 184 10.27 3.29 -8.87
C LYS A 184 8.76 3.03 -9.03
N GLY A 185 7.98 3.50 -8.07
CA GLY A 185 6.51 3.41 -8.08
C GLY A 185 6.01 2.96 -6.71
N GLU A 186 6.41 1.76 -6.32
CA GLU A 186 6.13 1.14 -5.01
C GLU A 186 7.41 0.98 -4.20
N VAL A 187 8.08 2.11 -3.97
CA VAL A 187 9.26 2.20 -3.10
C VAL A 187 8.85 2.96 -1.84
N TYR A 188 8.95 2.35 -0.68
CA TYR A 188 8.54 2.91 0.61
C TYR A 188 9.75 3.15 1.50
N LEU A 189 9.84 4.35 2.07
CA LEU A 189 10.87 4.72 3.03
C LEU A 189 10.33 4.61 4.45
N GLN A 190 10.80 3.63 5.21
CA GLN A 190 10.55 3.50 6.64
C GLN A 190 11.63 4.24 7.42
N LEU A 191 11.20 5.17 8.27
CA LEU A 191 12.10 6.03 9.04
C LEU A 191 12.12 5.64 10.51
N ASN A 192 13.28 5.77 11.14
CA ASN A 192 13.43 5.67 12.60
C ASN A 192 13.02 6.99 13.29
N ASN A 193 13.16 7.02 14.63
CA ASN A 193 12.84 8.21 15.43
C ASN A 193 13.72 9.43 15.11
N ASN A 194 14.94 9.20 14.60
CA ASN A 194 15.89 10.24 14.19
C ASN A 194 15.67 10.73 12.74
N LYS A 195 14.59 10.29 12.08
CA LYS A 195 14.29 10.56 10.65
C LYS A 195 15.33 9.99 9.68
N GLU A 196 16.16 9.06 10.13
CA GLU A 196 17.05 8.26 9.28
C GLU A 196 16.24 7.10 8.69
N ILE A 197 16.57 6.69 7.46
CA ILE A 197 15.98 5.54 6.80
C ILE A 197 16.44 4.28 7.52
N GLN A 198 15.49 3.58 8.13
CA GLN A 198 15.70 2.28 8.76
C GLN A 198 15.63 1.15 7.73
N LYS A 199 14.68 1.25 6.81
CA LYS A 199 14.41 0.24 5.80
C LYS A 199 13.79 0.88 4.57
N ILE A 200 14.24 0.44 3.39
CA ILE A 200 13.61 0.74 2.10
C ILE A 200 12.87 -0.54 1.70
N ILE A 201 11.58 -0.42 1.42
CA ILE A 201 10.75 -1.53 0.98
C ILE A 201 10.43 -1.31 -0.49
N VAL A 202 10.73 -2.29 -1.33
CA VAL A 202 10.40 -2.25 -2.76
C VAL A 202 9.44 -3.39 -3.04
N GLU A 203 8.24 -3.05 -3.47
CA GLU A 203 7.28 -4.04 -3.98
C GLU A 203 7.24 -3.91 -5.50
N GLN A 204 7.83 -4.86 -6.23
CA GLN A 204 7.89 -4.79 -7.69
C GLN A 204 7.02 -5.88 -8.30
N ILE A 205 6.27 -5.49 -9.33
CA ILE A 205 5.59 -6.41 -10.24
C ILE A 205 6.12 -6.14 -11.65
N ASN A 206 6.38 -7.19 -12.41
CA ASN A 206 6.74 -7.08 -13.81
C ASN A 206 5.60 -7.66 -14.65
N LEU A 207 5.11 -6.84 -15.58
CA LEU A 207 4.05 -7.20 -16.51
C LEU A 207 4.62 -7.16 -17.93
N ASP A 208 4.10 -8.03 -18.80
CA ASP A 208 4.36 -7.91 -20.22
C ASP A 208 3.83 -6.53 -20.72
N PRO A 209 4.64 -5.72 -21.40
CA PRO A 209 4.26 -4.36 -21.76
C PRO A 209 3.09 -4.31 -22.76
N ILE A 210 2.85 -5.38 -23.52
CA ILE A 210 1.84 -5.47 -24.57
C ILE A 210 0.60 -6.20 -24.05
N THR A 211 0.76 -7.43 -23.58
CA THR A 211 -0.35 -8.31 -23.17
C THR A 211 -0.81 -8.03 -21.74
N LYS A 212 -0.01 -7.31 -20.95
CA LYS A 212 -0.20 -7.10 -19.52
C LYS A 212 -0.26 -8.42 -18.74
N GLU A 213 0.31 -9.50 -19.27
CA GLU A 213 0.45 -10.75 -18.55
C GLU A 213 1.42 -10.59 -17.37
N PHE A 214 1.07 -11.14 -16.20
CA PHE A 214 1.94 -11.11 -15.03
C PHE A 214 3.17 -12.01 -15.25
N ILE A 215 4.36 -11.42 -15.28
CA ILE A 215 5.63 -12.11 -15.52
C ILE A 215 6.21 -12.62 -14.20
N ASP A 216 6.38 -11.74 -13.22
CA ASP A 216 6.93 -12.04 -11.90
C ASP A 216 6.60 -10.90 -10.90
N GLY A 217 6.89 -11.13 -9.63
CA GLY A 217 6.84 -10.07 -8.63
C GLY A 217 7.69 -10.40 -7.41
N ARG A 218 8.32 -9.38 -6.83
CA ARG A 218 9.23 -9.54 -5.69
C ARG A 218 9.05 -8.43 -4.66
N THR A 219 9.40 -8.73 -3.42
CA THR A 219 9.50 -7.75 -2.35
C THR A 219 10.92 -7.71 -1.84
N CYS A 220 11.59 -6.57 -1.94
CA CYS A 220 12.95 -6.37 -1.44
C CYS A 220 12.92 -5.48 -0.21
N PHE A 221 13.56 -5.91 0.87
CA PHE A 221 13.84 -5.12 2.06
C PHE A 221 15.31 -4.74 2.09
N LEU A 222 15.59 -3.44 2.02
CA LEU A 222 16.96 -2.93 1.94
C LEU A 222 17.26 -2.10 3.17
N THR A 223 18.28 -2.49 3.92
CA THR A 223 18.76 -1.76 5.10
C THR A 223 20.04 -1.01 4.75
N PRO A 224 20.05 0.34 4.83
CA PRO A 224 21.27 1.10 4.63
C PRO A 224 22.36 0.76 5.65
N LYS A 225 23.58 0.47 5.19
CA LYS A 225 24.76 0.27 6.05
C LYS A 225 25.21 1.56 6.74
N LYS A 226 25.00 2.69 6.08
CA LYS A 226 25.33 4.05 6.56
C LYS A 226 24.05 4.80 6.87
N LYS A 227 24.18 5.88 7.65
CA LYS A 227 23.08 6.81 7.89
C LYS A 227 22.63 7.42 6.56
N THR A 228 21.35 7.28 6.25
CA THR A 228 20.72 7.80 5.04
C THR A 228 19.41 8.47 5.40
N PHE A 229 19.07 9.58 4.75
CA PHE A 229 17.90 10.40 5.05
C PHE A 229 16.92 10.46 3.87
N ALA A 230 15.63 10.67 4.15
CA ALA A 230 14.58 10.66 3.13
C ALA A 230 14.68 11.79 2.09
N ASN A 231 15.45 12.84 2.36
CA ASN A 231 15.71 13.96 1.45
C ASN A 231 16.83 13.66 0.44
N GLU A 232 17.59 12.57 0.62
CA GLU A 232 18.54 12.07 -0.38
C GLU A 232 17.84 11.39 -1.56
N PHE A 233 16.54 11.07 -1.41
CA PHE A 233 15.70 10.49 -2.45
C PHE A 233 14.82 11.56 -3.10
N SER A 234 14.51 11.43 -4.39
CA SER A 234 13.51 12.31 -5.02
C SER A 234 12.09 12.02 -4.52
N GLN A 235 11.16 12.94 -4.77
CA GLN A 235 9.76 12.76 -4.39
C GLN A 235 8.99 11.79 -5.30
N ARG A 236 9.43 11.65 -6.55
CA ARG A 236 8.68 10.95 -7.60
C ARG A 236 8.84 9.45 -7.47
N GLY A 237 7.73 8.71 -7.41
CA GLY A 237 7.73 7.25 -7.36
C GLY A 237 8.27 6.66 -6.05
N ILE A 238 8.37 7.49 -5.00
CA ILE A 238 8.89 7.11 -3.68
C ILE A 238 7.92 7.59 -2.60
N PHE A 239 7.34 6.61 -1.93
CA PHE A 239 6.43 6.77 -0.82
C PHE A 239 7.19 7.07 0.48
N ARG A 240 6.79 8.14 1.17
CA ARG A 240 7.34 8.54 2.48
C ARG A 240 6.31 8.31 3.56
N LYS A 241 6.74 7.72 4.67
CA LYS A 241 5.88 7.52 5.83
C LYS A 241 5.42 8.86 6.38
N ILE A 242 4.10 9.03 6.53
CA ILE A 242 3.49 10.17 7.19
C ILE A 242 3.21 9.78 8.63
N LYS A 243 3.74 10.56 9.58
CA LYS A 243 3.38 10.38 10.99
C LYS A 243 1.98 10.95 11.20
N ILE A 244 1.08 10.10 11.66
CA ILE A 244 -0.23 10.54 12.12
C ILE A 244 -0.07 10.94 13.58
N THR A 245 -0.21 12.23 13.86
CA THR A 245 -0.41 12.69 15.22
C THR A 245 -1.81 12.24 15.65
N LYS A 246 -1.87 11.33 16.63
CA LYS A 246 -3.10 10.96 17.34
C LYS A 246 -3.56 12.11 18.23
#